data_AF-A0AAQ4DKB6-F1
#
_entry.id   AF-A0AAQ4DKB6-F1
#
_cell.length_a   1.000
_cell.length_b   1.000
_cell.length_c   1.000
_cell.angle_alpha   90.00
_cell.angle_beta   90.00
_cell.angle_gamma   90.00
#
_symmetry.space_group_name_H-M   'P 1'
#
loop_
_entity.id
_entity.type
_entity.pdbx_description
1 polymer ?
#
loop_
_entity_poly.entity_id
_entity_poly.type
_entity_poly.pdbx_seq_one_letter_code
_entity_poly.pdbx_strand_id
1 'polypeptide(L)'
;MANRVDNCRAVLILQVTSEKTIELNEDALTGILMADDVKDLPVVVISIAGAFRKGKSFILNFFLRYLRNGCKDDWLGDPTAPLEGFHWHRGYESDTKGIWVWHEAIQLPTPESMHKANARANHEVAVQSAMKDYVTRMNELCNEEQAPLTKSELTEAHDKSLKSAKQLFDSIPKIGGSTISKQYRARLTQDAKEWFKDYKEKNDLKRDMIKKKSGMSDLAGAGSAAAVAAIGLLPLGLPGEIVAIVPVVTRCAIATYKFFAKAKRFFSSRSKAKKQEKKEADQENEETLEEGDHYSDDEGTLEDEDQEDEQLQ
;
A
#
# COMPACT_ATOMS: atom_id res chain seq x y z
N MET A 1 -16.94 -30.42 13.80
CA MET A 1 -15.56 -30.03 13.41
C MET A 1 -14.62 -31.09 14.00
N ALA A 2 -14.27 -32.10 13.20
CA ALA A 2 -13.39 -33.17 13.67
C ALA A 2 -11.93 -32.75 13.47
N ASN A 3 -11.13 -32.94 14.53
CA ASN A 3 -9.68 -32.79 14.55
C ASN A 3 -9.01 -33.42 13.32
N ARG A 4 -8.56 -32.60 12.37
CA ARG A 4 -7.56 -33.01 11.37
C ARG A 4 -6.20 -32.58 11.90
N VAL A 5 -5.55 -33.53 12.57
CA VAL A 5 -4.17 -33.44 13.05
C VAL A 5 -3.22 -33.22 11.86
N ASP A 6 -2.49 -32.11 11.92
CA ASP A 6 -1.18 -31.81 11.30
C ASP A 6 -0.68 -32.71 10.15
N ASN A 7 -1.14 -32.44 8.93
CA ASN A 7 -0.38 -32.84 7.73
C ASN A 7 -0.59 -31.85 6.57
N CYS A 8 -0.11 -30.61 6.75
CA CYS A 8 0.05 -29.64 5.66
C CYS A 8 1.14 -30.09 4.67
N ARG A 9 0.87 -31.12 3.86
CA ARG A 9 1.87 -31.71 2.96
C ARG A 9 1.37 -31.83 1.52
N ALA A 10 2.33 -31.82 0.59
CA ALA A 10 2.08 -32.20 -0.79
C ALA A 10 1.96 -33.73 -0.89
N VAL A 11 1.03 -34.20 -1.71
CA VAL A 11 0.75 -35.62 -1.95
C VAL A 11 1.11 -35.95 -3.40
N LEU A 12 1.92 -37.00 -3.59
CA LEU A 12 2.24 -37.52 -4.90
C LEU A 12 1.04 -38.30 -5.44
N ILE A 13 0.43 -37.80 -6.51
CA ILE A 13 -0.72 -38.46 -7.14
C ILE A 13 -0.33 -39.24 -8.39
N LEU A 14 0.75 -38.86 -9.07
CA LEU A 14 1.19 -39.54 -10.28
C LEU A 14 2.68 -39.81 -10.20
N GLN A 15 3.07 -41.08 -10.22
CA GLN A 15 4.46 -41.52 -10.25
C GLN A 15 4.80 -42.15 -11.60
N VAL A 16 6.00 -41.86 -12.11
CA VAL A 16 6.55 -42.54 -13.28
C VAL A 16 7.58 -43.54 -12.80
N THR A 17 7.27 -44.82 -12.95
CA THR A 17 8.14 -45.94 -12.54
C THR A 17 9.27 -46.11 -13.55
N SER A 18 10.34 -46.80 -13.17
CA SER A 18 11.52 -47.07 -14.02
C SER A 18 11.19 -47.76 -15.34
N GLU A 19 10.07 -48.48 -15.38
CA GLU A 19 9.55 -49.18 -16.58
C GLU A 19 8.75 -48.26 -17.52
N LYS A 20 8.76 -46.94 -17.28
CA LYS A 20 7.95 -45.92 -17.99
C LYS A 20 6.44 -46.11 -17.86
N THR A 21 6.01 -46.93 -16.90
CA THR A 21 4.61 -47.05 -16.50
C THR A 21 4.23 -45.86 -15.61
N ILE A 22 2.97 -45.45 -15.72
CA ILE A 22 2.40 -44.35 -14.94
C ILE A 22 1.47 -44.96 -13.90
N GLU A 23 1.76 -44.69 -12.63
CA GLU A 23 0.95 -45.13 -11.49
C GLU A 23 0.20 -43.93 -10.92
N LEU A 24 -1.13 -44.05 -10.85
CA LEU A 24 -2.03 -43.04 -10.28
C LEU A 24 -2.47 -43.49 -8.89
N ASN A 25 -2.27 -42.62 -7.90
CA ASN A 25 -2.80 -42.82 -6.56
C ASN A 25 -4.26 -42.34 -6.51
N GLU A 26 -5.17 -43.21 -6.92
CA GLU A 26 -6.61 -42.92 -6.97
C GLU A 26 -7.20 -42.65 -5.59
N ASP A 27 -6.76 -43.37 -4.57
CA ASP A 27 -7.25 -43.21 -3.20
C ASP A 27 -6.94 -41.81 -2.65
N ALA A 28 -5.70 -41.35 -2.83
CA ALA A 28 -5.29 -40.02 -2.40
C ALA A 28 -6.06 -38.92 -3.15
N LEU A 29 -6.22 -39.07 -4.47
CA LEU A 29 -6.92 -38.08 -5.28
C LEU A 29 -8.42 -38.03 -4.94
N THR A 30 -9.03 -39.20 -4.74
CA THR A 30 -10.43 -39.33 -4.33
C THR A 30 -10.65 -38.70 -2.96
N GLY A 31 -9.76 -38.94 -2.00
CA GLY A 31 -9.84 -38.33 -0.67
C GLY A 31 -9.79 -36.80 -0.68
N ILE A 32 -9.08 -36.20 -1.64
CA ILE A 32 -8.98 -34.73 -1.78
C ILE A 32 -10.21 -34.17 -2.49
N LEU A 33 -10.64 -34.77 -3.60
CA LEU A 33 -11.70 -34.21 -4.46
C LEU A 33 -13.11 -34.57 -3.98
N MET A 34 -13.29 -35.67 -3.25
CA MET A 34 -14.60 -36.14 -2.77
C MET A 34 -14.89 -35.72 -1.33
N ALA A 35 -14.11 -34.80 -0.76
CA ALA A 35 -14.41 -34.26 0.57
C ALA A 35 -15.74 -33.49 0.56
N ASP A 36 -16.55 -33.69 1.62
CA ASP A 36 -17.94 -33.23 1.69
C ASP A 36 -18.11 -31.71 1.51
N ASP A 37 -17.08 -30.94 1.83
CA ASP A 37 -17.06 -29.49 1.75
C ASP A 37 -16.73 -28.94 0.34
N VAL A 38 -16.22 -29.79 -0.57
CA VAL A 38 -15.77 -29.36 -1.91
C VAL A 38 -16.32 -30.17 -3.08
N LYS A 39 -16.84 -31.39 -2.84
CA LYS A 39 -17.22 -32.35 -3.91
C LYS A 39 -18.25 -31.81 -4.93
N ASP A 40 -19.11 -30.89 -4.51
CA ASP A 40 -20.18 -30.32 -5.35
C ASP A 40 -19.81 -28.93 -5.91
N LEU A 41 -18.58 -28.45 -5.66
CA LEU A 41 -18.13 -27.13 -6.10
C LEU A 41 -17.42 -27.20 -7.46
N PRO A 42 -17.50 -26.13 -8.29
CA PRO A 42 -16.70 -26.03 -9.51
C PRO A 42 -15.21 -25.99 -9.17
N VAL A 43 -14.42 -26.80 -9.87
CA VAL A 43 -12.99 -26.96 -9.60
C VAL A 43 -12.14 -26.06 -10.52
N VAL A 44 -11.14 -25.39 -9.94
CA VAL A 44 -10.08 -24.68 -10.66
C VAL A 44 -8.75 -25.37 -10.38
N VAL A 45 -8.04 -25.79 -11.43
CA VAL A 45 -6.73 -26.45 -11.31
C VAL A 45 -5.63 -25.48 -11.71
N ILE A 46 -4.72 -25.19 -10.78
CA ILE A 46 -3.52 -24.39 -11.01
C ILE A 46 -2.33 -25.33 -11.12
N SER A 47 -1.68 -25.38 -12.29
CA SER A 47 -0.53 -26.26 -12.54
C SER A 47 0.68 -25.45 -12.99
N ILE A 48 1.86 -25.81 -12.47
CA ILE A 48 3.14 -25.23 -12.87
C ILE A 48 4.05 -26.35 -13.38
N ALA A 49 4.16 -26.43 -14.71
CA ALA A 49 5.08 -27.33 -15.39
C ALA A 49 6.29 -26.55 -15.94
N GLY A 50 7.44 -27.21 -16.04
CA GLY A 50 8.62 -26.59 -16.64
C GLY A 50 9.93 -27.22 -16.23
N ALA A 51 11.03 -26.67 -16.78
CA ALA A 51 12.37 -27.21 -16.60
C ALA A 51 12.74 -27.42 -15.11
N PHE A 52 13.54 -28.46 -14.91
CA PHE A 52 14.05 -28.84 -13.60
C PHE A 52 14.91 -27.70 -12.99
N ARG A 53 14.77 -27.44 -11.68
CA ARG A 53 15.40 -26.32 -10.92
C ARG A 53 15.01 -24.87 -11.23
N LYS A 54 13.85 -24.59 -11.82
CA LYS A 54 13.40 -23.21 -12.04
C LYS A 54 12.59 -22.59 -10.90
N GLY A 55 12.67 -23.15 -9.68
CA GLY A 55 11.95 -22.61 -8.52
C GLY A 55 10.43 -22.82 -8.58
N LYS A 56 9.95 -23.90 -9.22
CA LYS A 56 8.50 -24.17 -9.37
C LYS A 56 7.79 -24.35 -8.03
N SER A 57 8.31 -25.20 -7.16
CA SER A 57 7.75 -25.41 -5.81
C SER A 57 7.79 -24.13 -4.98
N PHE A 58 8.82 -23.30 -5.15
CA PHE A 58 8.92 -22.01 -4.48
C PHE A 58 7.78 -21.07 -4.87
N ILE A 59 7.45 -20.94 -6.16
CA ILE A 59 6.32 -20.09 -6.58
C ILE A 59 4.96 -20.69 -6.20
N LEU A 60 4.83 -22.02 -6.20
CA LEU A 60 3.61 -22.68 -5.70
C LEU A 60 3.35 -22.34 -4.23
N ASN A 61 4.39 -22.22 -3.41
CA ASN A 61 4.21 -21.86 -2.00
C ASN A 61 3.74 -20.41 -1.82
N PHE A 62 4.09 -19.49 -2.72
CA PHE A 62 3.48 -18.15 -2.71
C PHE A 62 2.00 -18.19 -3.07
N PHE A 63 1.61 -19.01 -4.05
CA PHE A 63 0.19 -19.20 -4.33
C PHE A 63 -0.53 -19.82 -3.14
N LEU A 64 0.08 -20.81 -2.48
CA LEU A 64 -0.48 -21.42 -1.28
C LEU A 64 -0.68 -20.39 -0.16
N ARG A 65 0.31 -19.52 0.08
CA ARG A 65 0.23 -18.42 1.06
C ARG A 65 -0.86 -17.41 0.68
N TYR A 66 -0.95 -17.03 -0.59
CA TYR A 66 -1.99 -16.13 -1.09
C TYR A 66 -3.40 -16.69 -0.86
N LEU A 67 -3.60 -17.95 -1.24
CA LEU A 67 -4.88 -18.63 -1.17
C LEU A 67 -5.31 -18.88 0.28
N ARG A 68 -4.38 -19.30 1.16
CA ARG A 68 -4.65 -19.51 2.59
C ARG A 68 -4.96 -18.21 3.34
N ASN A 69 -4.39 -17.09 2.90
CA ASN A 69 -4.68 -15.78 3.47
C ASN A 69 -5.97 -15.14 2.91
N GLY A 70 -6.84 -15.92 2.26
CA GLY A 70 -8.15 -15.46 1.79
C GLY A 70 -8.06 -14.39 0.72
N CYS A 71 -7.00 -14.40 -0.10
CA CYS A 71 -6.80 -13.47 -1.21
C CYS A 71 -6.76 -11.99 -0.79
N LYS A 72 -6.38 -11.69 0.46
CA LYS A 72 -6.25 -10.32 0.98
C LYS A 72 -5.14 -9.53 0.28
N ASP A 73 -5.22 -8.20 0.32
CA ASP A 73 -4.21 -7.32 -0.30
C ASP A 73 -2.84 -7.45 0.40
N ASP A 74 -2.82 -7.66 1.73
CA ASP A 74 -1.60 -7.90 2.53
C ASP A 74 -1.32 -9.39 2.76
N TRP A 75 -1.55 -10.22 1.74
CA TRP A 75 -1.39 -11.68 1.83
C TRP A 75 0.06 -12.13 2.05
N LEU A 76 1.04 -11.31 1.64
CA LEU A 76 2.44 -11.67 1.76
C LEU A 76 2.87 -11.67 3.23
N GLY A 77 2.19 -10.92 4.10
CA GLY A 77 2.42 -10.91 5.55
C GLY A 77 3.87 -10.61 5.94
N ASP A 78 4.30 -11.16 7.08
CA ASP A 78 5.66 -10.94 7.61
C ASP A 78 6.75 -11.42 6.63
N PRO A 79 7.66 -10.52 6.19
CA PRO A 79 8.81 -10.86 5.34
C PRO A 79 9.79 -11.86 5.98
N THR A 80 9.76 -12.03 7.29
CA THR A 80 10.67 -12.93 8.03
C THR A 80 10.08 -14.32 8.26
N ALA A 81 8.77 -14.49 8.04
CA ALA A 81 8.11 -15.78 8.20
C ALA A 81 8.53 -16.78 7.09
N PRO A 82 8.84 -18.04 7.44
CA PRO A 82 9.28 -19.05 6.48
C PRO A 82 8.18 -19.40 5.46
N LEU A 83 8.61 -19.76 4.25
CA LEU A 83 7.70 -20.15 3.17
C LEU A 83 7.42 -21.66 3.23
N GLU A 84 6.32 -22.01 3.89
CA GLU A 84 5.82 -23.38 4.03
C GLU A 84 5.00 -23.84 2.80
N GLY A 85 4.91 -25.16 2.59
CA GLY A 85 4.12 -25.74 1.51
C GLY A 85 4.77 -26.94 0.85
N PHE A 86 4.78 -26.95 -0.48
CA PHE A 86 5.50 -27.93 -1.29
C PHE A 86 6.97 -27.95 -0.90
N HIS A 87 7.53 -29.15 -0.71
CA HIS A 87 8.94 -29.32 -0.43
C HIS A 87 9.81 -28.70 -1.54
N TRP A 88 10.79 -27.91 -1.14
CA TRP A 88 11.73 -27.25 -2.03
C TRP A 88 13.09 -27.13 -1.35
N HIS A 89 14.16 -27.61 -1.98
CA HIS A 89 15.52 -27.38 -1.50
C HIS A 89 16.34 -26.51 -2.48
N ARG A 90 17.33 -25.78 -1.95
CA ARG A 90 18.34 -25.09 -2.77
C ARG A 90 19.51 -26.04 -3.03
N GLY A 91 19.32 -27.05 -3.87
CA GLY A 91 20.27 -28.17 -4.02
C GLY A 91 20.34 -28.75 -5.44
N TYR A 92 21.40 -29.56 -5.67
CA TYR A 92 21.71 -30.20 -6.97
C TYR A 92 20.99 -31.54 -7.25
N GLU A 93 20.10 -31.98 -6.36
CA GLU A 93 19.27 -33.18 -6.52
C GLU A 93 17.83 -32.88 -6.93
N SER A 94 17.14 -33.87 -7.49
CA SER A 94 15.75 -33.70 -7.96
C SER A 94 14.71 -33.97 -6.90
N ASP A 95 14.07 -32.90 -6.44
CA ASP A 95 13.02 -32.95 -5.42
C ASP A 95 11.66 -33.46 -5.93
N THR A 96 11.25 -33.11 -7.15
CA THR A 96 9.88 -33.34 -7.65
C THR A 96 9.88 -34.19 -8.91
N LYS A 97 9.68 -35.50 -8.74
CA LYS A 97 9.33 -36.44 -9.82
C LYS A 97 7.84 -36.71 -9.77
N GLY A 98 7.19 -36.79 -10.93
CA GLY A 98 5.74 -37.00 -11.00
C GLY A 98 4.90 -35.74 -10.79
N ILE A 99 3.60 -35.92 -10.52
CA ILE A 99 2.65 -34.84 -10.24
C ILE A 99 2.32 -34.83 -8.75
N TRP A 100 2.59 -33.70 -8.12
CA TRP A 100 2.28 -33.44 -6.72
C TRP A 100 1.09 -32.49 -6.62
N VAL A 101 0.16 -32.81 -5.74
CA VAL A 101 -1.03 -31.99 -5.45
C VAL A 101 -1.05 -31.66 -3.96
N TRP A 102 -1.63 -30.52 -3.59
CA TRP A 102 -1.80 -30.17 -2.20
C TRP A 102 -2.85 -31.09 -1.55
N HIS A 103 -2.61 -31.58 -0.33
CA HIS A 103 -3.53 -32.53 0.35
C HIS A 103 -4.96 -31.99 0.62
N GLU A 104 -5.21 -30.71 0.36
CA GLU A 104 -6.46 -30.03 0.67
C GLU A 104 -6.89 -29.17 -0.53
N ALA A 105 -8.16 -29.26 -0.91
CA ALA A 105 -8.76 -28.34 -1.88
C ALA A 105 -9.09 -27.01 -1.18
N ILE A 106 -8.49 -25.92 -1.65
CA ILE A 106 -8.73 -24.60 -1.05
C ILE A 106 -9.99 -23.99 -1.64
N GLN A 107 -10.98 -23.72 -0.79
CA GLN A 107 -12.17 -22.99 -1.19
C GLN A 107 -11.79 -21.53 -1.47
N LEU A 108 -12.04 -21.09 -2.71
CA LEU A 108 -11.88 -19.70 -3.07
C LEU A 108 -13.11 -18.92 -2.58
N PRO A 109 -12.94 -17.65 -2.14
CA PRO A 109 -14.09 -16.79 -1.92
C PRO A 109 -14.98 -16.83 -3.15
N THR A 110 -16.30 -16.82 -2.94
CA THR A 110 -17.26 -16.85 -4.05
C THR A 110 -16.79 -15.85 -5.10
N PRO A 111 -16.48 -16.30 -6.33
CA PRO A 111 -15.97 -15.39 -7.32
C PRO A 111 -16.98 -14.25 -7.40
N GLU A 112 -16.54 -13.03 -7.09
CA GLU A 112 -17.31 -11.89 -7.55
C GLU A 112 -17.51 -12.16 -9.02
N SER A 113 -18.78 -12.27 -9.47
CA SER A 113 -19.06 -12.62 -10.86
C SER A 113 -18.11 -11.81 -11.74
N MET A 114 -17.49 -12.42 -12.75
CA MET A 114 -16.53 -11.73 -13.61
C MET A 114 -17.05 -10.36 -14.08
N HIS A 115 -18.37 -10.23 -14.26
CA HIS A 115 -19.08 -8.98 -14.48
C HIS A 115 -18.89 -7.93 -13.38
N LYS A 116 -19.04 -8.28 -12.11
CA LYS A 116 -18.84 -7.40 -10.94
C LYS A 116 -17.38 -6.98 -10.80
N ALA A 117 -16.44 -7.92 -10.94
CA ALA A 117 -15.01 -7.62 -10.87
C ALA A 117 -14.57 -6.67 -12.00
N ASN A 118 -15.00 -6.95 -13.24
CA ASN A 118 -14.73 -6.09 -14.40
C ASN A 118 -15.41 -4.73 -14.25
N ALA A 119 -16.65 -4.68 -13.74
CA ALA A 119 -17.33 -3.43 -13.44
C ALA A 119 -16.52 -2.59 -12.44
N ARG A 120 -16.05 -3.17 -11.34
CA ARG A 120 -15.23 -2.49 -10.33
C ARG A 120 -13.95 -1.93 -10.94
N ALA A 121 -13.19 -2.75 -11.66
CA ALA A 121 -11.93 -2.34 -12.29
C ALA A 121 -12.13 -1.19 -13.29
N ASN A 122 -13.16 -1.29 -14.14
CA ASN A 122 -13.47 -0.25 -15.13
C ASN A 122 -13.85 1.09 -14.46
N HIS A 123 -14.65 1.04 -13.39
CA HIS A 123 -15.01 2.24 -12.63
C HIS A 123 -13.81 2.85 -11.90
N GLU A 124 -12.92 2.03 -11.34
CA GLU A 124 -11.70 2.50 -10.66
C GLU A 124 -10.78 3.25 -11.62
N VAL A 125 -10.55 2.70 -12.82
CA VAL A 125 -9.75 3.37 -13.87
C VAL A 125 -10.38 4.70 -14.28
N ALA A 126 -11.71 4.77 -14.36
CA ALA A 126 -12.43 6.01 -14.68
C ALA A 126 -12.26 7.07 -13.58
N VAL A 127 -12.35 6.69 -12.31
CA VAL A 127 -12.12 7.61 -11.18
C VAL A 127 -10.68 8.12 -11.18
N GLN A 128 -9.69 7.24 -11.39
CA GLN A 128 -8.29 7.65 -11.47
C GLN A 128 -8.03 8.65 -12.61
N SER A 129 -8.63 8.42 -13.78
CA SER A 129 -8.54 9.35 -14.91
C SER A 129 -9.17 10.70 -14.61
N ALA A 130 -10.35 10.71 -14.00
CA ALA A 130 -11.05 11.92 -13.59
C ALA A 130 -10.28 12.71 -12.51
N MET A 131 -9.74 12.03 -11.51
CA MET A 131 -8.92 12.65 -10.47
C MET A 131 -7.63 13.23 -11.02
N LYS A 132 -7.02 12.57 -12.02
CA LYS A 132 -5.85 13.11 -12.72
C LYS A 132 -6.19 14.45 -13.41
N ASP A 133 -7.30 14.55 -14.12
CA ASP A 133 -7.76 15.82 -14.73
C ASP A 133 -7.99 16.91 -13.67
N TYR A 134 -8.65 16.56 -12.55
CA TYR A 134 -8.86 17.49 -11.43
C TYR A 134 -7.55 18.04 -10.87
N VAL A 135 -6.60 17.15 -10.54
CA VAL A 135 -5.30 17.52 -9.95
C VAL A 135 -4.49 18.36 -10.93
N THR A 136 -4.48 18.00 -12.22
CA THR A 136 -3.78 18.79 -13.24
C THR A 136 -4.32 20.22 -13.32
N ARG A 137 -5.64 20.40 -13.41
CA ARG A 137 -6.28 21.73 -13.46
C ARG A 137 -6.07 22.54 -12.20
N MET A 138 -6.17 21.91 -11.02
CA MET A 138 -5.93 22.59 -9.75
C MET A 138 -4.46 23.02 -9.60
N ASN A 139 -3.51 22.20 -10.07
CA ASN A 139 -2.10 22.56 -10.07
C ASN A 139 -1.82 23.74 -11.00
N GLU A 140 -2.41 23.76 -12.20
CA GLU A 140 -2.28 24.88 -13.15
C GLU A 140 -2.71 26.24 -12.56
N LEU A 141 -3.71 26.23 -11.67
CA LEU A 141 -4.22 27.42 -10.97
C LEU A 141 -3.48 27.75 -9.67
N CYS A 142 -2.81 26.77 -9.06
CA CYS A 142 -2.09 26.90 -7.79
C CYS A 142 -0.57 26.81 -7.96
N ASN A 143 -0.05 27.19 -9.13
CA ASN A 143 1.37 27.08 -9.45
C ASN A 143 2.25 27.95 -8.52
N GLU A 144 3.52 27.56 -8.35
CA GLU A 144 4.47 28.29 -7.48
C GLU A 144 4.66 29.76 -7.90
N GLU A 145 4.57 30.06 -9.20
CA GLU A 145 4.77 31.39 -9.79
C GLU A 145 3.57 32.33 -9.65
N GLN A 146 2.35 31.80 -9.50
CA GLN A 146 1.13 32.61 -9.40
C GLN A 146 0.93 33.18 -7.99
N ALA A 147 0.29 34.34 -7.86
CA ALA A 147 -0.05 34.89 -6.55
C ALA A 147 -1.02 33.97 -5.77
N PRO A 148 -1.03 33.99 -4.42
CA PRO A 148 -2.00 33.21 -3.65
C PRO A 148 -3.42 33.62 -4.04
N LEU A 149 -4.27 32.64 -4.33
CA LEU A 149 -5.67 32.88 -4.65
C LEU A 149 -6.44 33.34 -3.40
N THR A 150 -7.49 34.13 -3.59
CA THR A 150 -8.45 34.42 -2.51
C THR A 150 -9.23 33.14 -2.16
N LYS A 151 -9.87 33.13 -0.98
CA LYS A 151 -10.68 31.98 -0.55
C LYS A 151 -11.83 31.69 -1.53
N SER A 152 -12.42 32.74 -2.11
CA SER A 152 -13.54 32.64 -3.07
C SER A 152 -13.09 32.10 -4.43
N GLU A 153 -11.98 32.60 -4.96
CA GLU A 153 -11.43 32.12 -6.24
C GLU A 153 -11.00 30.65 -6.15
N LEU A 154 -10.43 30.25 -5.00
CA LEU A 154 -10.01 28.87 -4.78
C LEU A 154 -11.21 27.90 -4.75
N THR A 155 -12.32 28.31 -4.13
CA THR A 155 -13.56 27.50 -4.14
C THR A 155 -14.19 27.42 -5.52
N GLU A 156 -14.19 28.52 -6.28
CA GLU A 156 -14.70 28.53 -7.66
C GLU A 156 -13.85 27.64 -8.58
N ALA A 157 -12.51 27.68 -8.42
CA ALA A 157 -11.58 26.81 -9.13
C ALA A 157 -11.83 25.33 -8.84
N HIS A 158 -12.11 24.99 -7.58
CA HIS A 158 -12.48 23.63 -7.18
C HIS A 158 -13.77 23.18 -7.84
N ASP A 159 -14.83 23.99 -7.77
CA ASP A 159 -16.13 23.64 -8.33
C ASP A 159 -16.05 23.44 -9.86
N LYS A 160 -15.29 24.30 -10.55
CA LYS A 160 -15.04 24.19 -11.99
C LYS A 160 -14.27 22.91 -12.34
N SER A 161 -13.20 22.62 -11.59
CA SER A 161 -12.36 21.43 -11.83
C SER A 161 -13.11 20.14 -11.49
N LEU A 162 -13.89 20.13 -10.41
CA LEU A 162 -14.73 19.00 -10.01
C LEU A 162 -15.85 18.73 -11.03
N LYS A 163 -16.45 19.79 -11.59
CA LYS A 163 -17.44 19.66 -12.67
C LYS A 163 -16.82 19.03 -13.91
N SER A 164 -15.63 19.46 -14.31
CA SER A 164 -14.87 18.85 -15.42
C SER A 164 -14.57 17.37 -15.16
N ALA A 165 -14.03 17.06 -13.99
CA ALA A 165 -13.70 15.68 -13.61
C ALA A 165 -14.94 14.77 -13.61
N LYS A 166 -16.09 15.25 -13.12
CA LYS A 166 -17.36 14.51 -13.18
C LYS A 166 -17.83 14.27 -14.61
N GLN A 167 -17.70 15.26 -15.48
CA GLN A 167 -18.04 15.11 -16.91
C GLN A 167 -17.13 14.09 -17.60
N LEU A 168 -15.83 14.11 -17.30
CA LEU A 168 -14.87 13.11 -17.80
C LEU A 168 -15.20 11.71 -17.27
N PHE A 169 -15.51 11.60 -15.97
CA PHE A 169 -15.94 10.32 -15.40
C PHE A 169 -17.19 9.79 -16.11
N ASP A 170 -18.20 10.63 -16.33
CA ASP A 170 -19.47 10.25 -16.96
C ASP A 170 -19.28 9.88 -18.45
N SER A 171 -18.32 10.50 -19.17
CA SER A 171 -18.06 10.22 -20.58
C SER A 171 -17.34 8.88 -20.84
N ILE A 172 -16.60 8.36 -19.87
CA ILE A 172 -15.91 7.07 -20.00
C ILE A 172 -16.94 5.93 -20.03
N PRO A 173 -16.94 5.04 -21.04
CA PRO A 173 -17.82 3.88 -21.08
C PRO A 173 -17.54 2.95 -19.88
N LYS A 174 -18.58 2.66 -19.09
CA LYS A 174 -18.51 1.86 -17.86
C LYS A 174 -19.55 0.73 -17.89
N ILE A 175 -19.22 -0.40 -17.27
CA ILE A 175 -20.06 -1.60 -17.16
C ILE A 175 -20.52 -1.73 -15.71
N GLY A 176 -21.79 -2.08 -15.45
CA GLY A 176 -22.28 -2.33 -14.08
C GLY A 176 -23.50 -1.52 -13.63
N GLY A 177 -24.19 -0.84 -14.55
CA GLY A 177 -25.42 -0.11 -14.26
C GLY A 177 -25.21 1.20 -13.48
N SER A 178 -26.32 1.91 -13.24
CA SER A 178 -26.28 3.26 -12.66
C SER A 178 -25.96 3.29 -11.16
N THR A 179 -26.25 2.22 -10.42
CA THR A 179 -26.01 2.14 -8.97
C THR A 179 -24.52 2.19 -8.63
N ILE A 180 -23.71 1.35 -9.30
CA ILE A 180 -22.25 1.33 -9.10
C ILE A 180 -21.65 2.67 -9.53
N SER A 181 -22.08 3.19 -10.70
CA SER A 181 -21.61 4.49 -11.19
C SER A 181 -21.91 5.64 -10.21
N LYS A 182 -23.06 5.62 -9.52
CA LYS A 182 -23.39 6.61 -8.47
C LYS A 182 -22.47 6.52 -7.26
N GLN A 183 -22.17 5.31 -6.79
CA GLN A 183 -21.23 5.09 -5.66
C GLN A 183 -19.84 5.64 -5.99
N TYR A 184 -19.31 5.32 -7.16
CA TYR A 184 -18.00 5.80 -7.60
C TYR A 184 -17.96 7.31 -7.84
N ARG A 185 -19.07 7.90 -8.32
CA ARG A 185 -19.20 9.36 -8.45
C ARG A 185 -19.21 10.08 -7.09
N ALA A 186 -19.80 9.45 -6.08
CA ALA A 186 -19.75 9.95 -4.71
C ALA A 186 -18.32 9.89 -4.16
N ARG A 187 -17.63 8.75 -4.36
CA ARG A 187 -16.21 8.58 -4.00
C ARG A 187 -15.30 9.61 -4.68
N LEU A 188 -15.43 9.80 -6.00
CA LEU A 188 -14.71 10.86 -6.74
C LEU A 188 -14.91 12.25 -6.12
N THR A 189 -16.13 12.55 -5.65
CA THR A 189 -16.43 13.84 -4.99
C THR A 189 -15.77 13.94 -3.62
N GLN A 190 -15.69 12.84 -2.88
CA GLN A 190 -15.01 12.78 -1.58
C GLN A 190 -13.50 12.96 -1.77
N ASP A 191 -12.88 12.19 -2.66
CA ASP A 191 -11.45 12.28 -2.95
C ASP A 191 -11.07 13.72 -3.36
N ALA A 192 -11.85 14.35 -4.24
CA ALA A 192 -11.62 15.73 -4.64
C ALA A 192 -11.71 16.74 -3.47
N LYS A 193 -12.60 16.51 -2.49
CA LYS A 193 -12.70 17.33 -1.27
C LYS A 193 -11.48 17.17 -0.36
N GLU A 194 -10.95 15.96 -0.24
CA GLU A 194 -9.73 15.69 0.52
C GLU A 194 -8.55 16.41 -0.11
N TRP A 195 -8.34 16.25 -1.42
CA TRP A 195 -7.32 17.00 -2.17
C TRP A 195 -7.51 18.51 -2.05
N PHE A 196 -8.75 19.01 -2.03
CA PHE A 196 -9.04 20.42 -1.87
C PHE A 196 -8.58 20.99 -0.51
N LYS A 197 -8.68 20.20 0.56
CA LYS A 197 -8.16 20.58 1.88
C LYS A 197 -6.66 20.87 1.82
N ASP A 198 -5.90 20.01 1.13
CA ASP A 198 -4.46 20.19 0.94
C ASP A 198 -4.13 21.43 0.12
N TYR A 199 -4.91 21.72 -0.94
CA TYR A 199 -4.73 22.94 -1.73
C TYR A 199 -4.99 24.21 -0.91
N LYS A 200 -6.00 24.18 -0.04
CA LYS A 200 -6.32 25.28 0.87
C LYS A 200 -5.17 25.56 1.84
N GLU A 201 -4.64 24.52 2.47
CA GLU A 201 -3.50 24.65 3.39
C GLU A 201 -2.26 25.20 2.67
N LYS A 202 -1.92 24.66 1.49
CA LYS A 202 -0.80 25.15 0.68
C LYS A 202 -0.95 26.62 0.29
N ASN A 203 -2.16 27.04 -0.08
CA ASN A 203 -2.44 28.42 -0.45
C ASN A 203 -2.36 29.38 0.76
N ASP A 204 -2.85 28.96 1.93
CA ASP A 204 -2.77 29.74 3.17
C ASP A 204 -1.31 29.90 3.63
N LEU A 205 -0.52 28.81 3.60
CA LEU A 205 0.92 28.87 3.87
C LEU A 205 1.66 29.82 2.92
N LYS A 206 1.30 29.82 1.63
CA LYS A 206 1.87 30.73 0.63
C LYS A 206 1.56 32.19 0.95
N ARG A 207 0.32 32.48 1.36
CA ARG A 207 -0.10 33.83 1.78
C ARG A 207 0.67 34.31 3.00
N ASP A 208 0.85 33.45 4.01
CA ASP A 208 1.59 33.81 5.23
C ASP A 208 3.09 34.02 4.98
N MET A 209 3.70 33.24 4.07
CA MET A 209 5.09 33.47 3.65
C MET A 209 5.28 34.83 2.97
N ILE A 210 4.31 35.29 2.17
CA ILE A 210 4.36 36.60 1.52
C ILE A 210 4.22 37.72 2.55
N LYS A 211 3.27 37.60 3.50
CA LYS A 211 3.12 38.56 4.61
C LYS A 211 4.38 38.68 5.46
N LYS A 212 5.06 37.56 5.75
CA LYS A 212 6.31 37.57 6.51
C LYS A 212 7.46 38.24 5.74
N LYS A 213 7.49 38.10 4.41
CA LYS A 213 8.48 38.79 3.56
C LYS A 213 8.23 40.30 3.51
N SER A 214 6.98 40.75 3.41
CA SER A 214 6.65 42.18 3.44
C SER A 214 6.89 42.81 4.81
N GLY A 215 6.56 42.10 5.90
CA GLY A 215 6.86 42.57 7.26
C GLY A 215 8.37 42.67 7.57
N MET A 216 9.21 41.90 6.87
CA MET A 216 10.68 41.98 7.00
C MET A 216 11.27 43.16 6.22
N SER A 217 10.63 43.61 5.14
CA SER A 217 11.06 44.83 4.42
C SER A 217 10.71 46.11 5.18
N ASP A 218 9.63 46.10 5.96
CA ASP A 218 9.18 47.28 6.72
C ASP A 218 9.98 47.48 8.03
N LEU A 219 10.60 46.42 8.58
CA LEU A 219 11.46 46.51 9.76
C LEU A 219 12.90 47.00 9.45
N ALA A 220 13.27 47.10 8.18
CA ALA A 220 14.50 47.76 7.75
C ALA A 220 14.35 49.29 7.62
N GLY A 221 13.13 49.83 7.80
CA GLY A 221 12.79 51.23 7.57
C GLY A 221 12.82 52.15 8.79
N ALA A 222 13.13 51.67 10.00
CA ALA A 222 13.09 52.50 11.21
C ALA A 222 14.35 52.33 12.10
N GLY A 223 15.35 53.19 11.88
CA GLY A 223 16.44 53.59 12.81
C GLY A 223 17.36 52.47 13.33
N SER A 224 18.64 52.40 12.93
CA SER A 224 19.71 53.21 13.54
C SER A 224 20.97 53.20 12.68
N ALA A 225 21.61 54.36 12.56
CA ALA A 225 22.90 54.57 11.93
C ALA A 225 24.04 53.80 12.65
N ALA A 226 24.77 52.95 11.94
CA ALA A 226 26.17 52.64 12.21
C ALA A 226 26.78 51.84 11.04
N ALA A 227 28.00 52.23 10.67
CA ALA A 227 28.92 51.57 9.73
C ALA A 227 28.60 51.68 8.23
N VAL A 228 28.75 52.90 7.71
CA VAL A 228 29.41 53.09 6.42
C VAL A 228 30.84 52.56 6.56
N ALA A 229 31.05 51.28 6.30
CA ALA A 229 32.38 50.72 6.10
C ALA A 229 32.76 50.98 4.64
N ALA A 230 33.49 52.06 4.44
CA ALA A 230 34.16 52.40 3.20
C ALA A 230 34.97 51.20 2.69
N ILE A 231 34.62 50.69 1.50
CA ILE A 231 35.57 49.95 0.68
C ILE A 231 35.98 50.93 -0.41
N GLY A 232 37.18 51.49 -0.22
CA GLY A 232 37.76 52.52 -1.05
C GLY A 232 37.88 52.11 -2.50
N LEU A 233 37.41 53.00 -3.37
CA LEU A 233 37.92 53.16 -4.71
C LEU A 233 39.33 53.76 -4.62
N LEU A 234 40.34 52.98 -4.99
CA LEU A 234 41.63 53.51 -5.44
C LEU A 234 41.73 53.21 -6.95
N PRO A 235 41.88 54.22 -7.82
CA PRO A 235 42.03 53.99 -9.25
C PRO A 235 43.50 53.75 -9.58
N LEU A 236 43.84 52.53 -9.99
CA LEU A 236 45.06 52.27 -10.76
C LEU A 236 44.63 51.74 -12.13
N GLY A 237 44.88 52.55 -13.15
CA GLY A 237 44.61 52.23 -14.53
C GLY A 237 45.54 51.14 -15.08
N LEU A 238 45.01 50.31 -15.98
CA LEU A 238 45.45 50.07 -17.35
C LEU A 238 44.48 49.03 -18.01
N PRO A 239 44.35 48.99 -19.34
CA PRO A 239 43.21 48.38 -20.02
C PRO A 239 43.47 46.90 -20.38
N GLY A 240 42.44 46.06 -20.29
CA GLY A 240 42.49 44.70 -20.81
C GLY A 240 41.36 43.80 -20.28
N GLU A 241 40.56 43.29 -21.21
CA GLU A 241 39.52 42.26 -21.11
C GLU A 241 39.58 41.32 -19.88
N ILE A 242 38.48 41.21 -19.11
CA ILE A 242 37.85 39.92 -18.71
C ILE A 242 36.35 40.19 -18.45
N VAL A 243 35.50 39.74 -19.37
CA VAL A 243 34.04 39.66 -19.22
C VAL A 243 33.66 38.26 -18.76
N ALA A 244 32.72 38.19 -17.81
CA ALA A 244 31.83 37.06 -17.51
C ALA A 244 32.41 35.74 -16.96
N ILE A 245 32.75 35.68 -15.66
CA ILE A 245 32.74 34.41 -14.89
C ILE A 245 31.96 34.50 -13.55
N VAL A 246 31.63 35.70 -13.08
CA VAL A 246 30.99 35.90 -11.77
C VAL A 246 29.48 35.54 -11.66
N PRO A 247 28.65 35.43 -12.72
CA PRO A 247 27.22 35.09 -12.54
C PRO A 247 26.92 33.58 -12.39
N VAL A 248 27.82 32.68 -12.80
CA VAL A 248 27.52 31.24 -12.93
C VAL A 248 27.73 30.49 -11.61
N VAL A 249 28.80 30.81 -10.88
CA VAL A 249 29.14 30.13 -9.62
C VAL A 249 28.11 30.44 -8.52
N THR A 250 27.59 31.68 -8.50
CA THR A 250 26.58 32.12 -7.52
C THR A 250 25.20 31.50 -7.80
N ARG A 251 24.87 31.20 -9.06
CA ARG A 251 23.61 30.50 -9.41
C ARG A 251 23.66 29.00 -9.07
N CYS A 252 24.82 28.35 -9.23
CA CYS A 252 25.00 26.94 -8.83
C CYS A 252 24.90 26.73 -7.32
N ALA A 253 25.49 27.61 -6.51
CA ALA A 253 25.43 27.50 -5.05
C ALA A 253 23.99 27.66 -4.50
N ILE A 254 23.17 28.53 -5.10
CA ILE A 254 21.77 28.72 -4.69
C ILE A 254 20.92 27.50 -5.08
N ALA A 255 21.19 26.87 -6.23
CA ALA A 255 20.46 25.68 -6.68
C ALA A 255 20.76 24.45 -5.81
N THR A 256 22.03 24.23 -5.44
CA THR A 256 22.41 23.13 -4.55
C THR A 256 21.89 23.35 -3.13
N TYR A 257 21.91 24.58 -2.62
CA TYR A 257 21.32 24.91 -1.31
C TYR A 257 19.79 24.69 -1.30
N LYS A 258 19.07 25.07 -2.35
CA LYS A 258 17.62 24.84 -2.47
C LYS A 258 17.27 23.36 -2.59
N PHE A 259 18.08 22.58 -3.32
CA PHE A 259 17.91 21.13 -3.42
C PHE A 259 18.13 20.44 -2.06
N PHE A 260 19.21 20.80 -1.35
CA PHE A 260 19.48 20.27 -0.01
C PHE A 260 18.43 20.68 1.02
N ALA A 261 17.89 21.91 0.94
CA ALA A 261 16.81 22.35 1.82
C ALA A 261 15.48 21.61 1.56
N LYS A 262 15.15 21.33 0.29
CA LYS A 262 13.97 20.54 -0.09
C LYS A 262 14.12 19.07 0.31
N ALA A 263 15.31 18.49 0.13
CA ALA A 263 15.64 17.14 0.58
C ALA A 263 15.57 16.99 2.11
N LYS A 264 16.11 17.95 2.87
CA LYS A 264 16.05 17.93 4.35
C LYS A 264 14.62 18.04 4.88
N ARG A 265 13.76 18.83 4.24
CA ARG A 265 12.32 18.89 4.57
C ARG A 265 11.59 17.59 4.21
N PHE A 266 11.89 17.00 3.06
CA PHE A 266 11.31 15.72 2.63
C PHE A 266 11.67 14.57 3.60
N PHE A 267 12.94 14.47 4.00
CA PHE A 267 13.39 13.47 4.97
C PHE A 267 12.85 13.73 6.39
N SER A 268 12.76 15.00 6.81
CA SER A 268 12.13 15.36 8.08
C SER A 268 10.65 15.01 8.13
N SER A 269 9.90 15.20 7.04
CA SER A 269 8.47 14.87 6.97
C SER A 269 8.24 13.35 7.01
N ARG A 270 9.11 12.57 6.37
CA ARG A 270 9.02 11.10 6.38
C ARG A 270 9.42 10.49 7.72
N SER A 271 10.38 11.11 8.42
CA SER A 271 10.73 10.73 9.80
C SER A 271 9.60 11.04 10.79
N LYS A 272 8.87 12.14 10.61
CA LYS A 272 7.69 12.46 11.43
C LYS A 272 6.51 11.53 11.13
N ALA A 273 6.25 11.21 9.85
CA ALA A 273 5.22 10.24 9.45
C ALA A 273 5.46 8.85 10.07
N LYS A 274 6.70 8.33 10.00
CA LYS A 274 7.06 7.05 10.64
C LYS A 274 6.97 7.08 12.17
N LYS A 275 7.19 8.24 12.79
CA LYS A 275 7.11 8.40 14.26
C LYS A 275 5.66 8.57 14.74
N GLN A 276 4.76 8.95 13.84
CA GLN A 276 3.33 9.05 14.08
C GLN A 276 2.64 7.69 13.85
N GLU A 277 2.97 6.97 12.77
CA GLU A 277 2.54 5.57 12.57
C GLU A 277 2.96 4.66 13.74
N LYS A 278 4.16 4.86 14.29
CA LYS A 278 4.61 4.09 15.47
C LYS A 278 3.85 4.47 16.75
N LYS A 279 3.51 5.75 16.94
CA LYS A 279 2.75 6.19 18.11
C LYS A 279 1.28 5.77 18.06
N GLU A 280 0.68 5.76 16.87
CA GLU A 280 -0.69 5.28 16.66
C GLU A 280 -0.76 3.76 16.89
N ALA A 281 0.26 3.00 16.44
CA ALA A 281 0.38 1.56 16.72
C ALA A 281 0.66 1.24 18.21
N ASP A 282 1.47 2.06 18.90
CA ASP A 282 1.72 1.87 20.34
C ASP A 282 0.48 2.23 21.18
N GLN A 283 -0.38 3.15 20.72
CA GLN A 283 -1.59 3.59 21.43
C GLN A 283 -2.79 2.64 21.24
N GLU A 284 -2.96 2.02 20.06
CA GLU A 284 -3.93 0.92 19.85
C GLU A 284 -3.59 -0.34 20.67
N ASN A 285 -2.29 -0.57 20.94
CA ASN A 285 -1.83 -1.71 21.74
C ASN A 285 -1.99 -1.47 23.26
N GLU A 286 -2.10 -0.22 23.69
CA GLU A 286 -2.32 0.16 25.10
C GLU A 286 -3.83 0.19 25.42
N GLU A 287 -4.69 0.63 24.50
CA GLU A 287 -6.16 0.53 24.63
C GLU A 287 -6.68 -0.92 24.62
N THR A 288 -6.01 -1.83 23.91
CA THR A 288 -6.37 -3.27 23.91
C THR A 288 -5.91 -4.04 25.15
N LEU A 289 -5.05 -3.45 25.99
CA LEU A 289 -4.62 -4.02 27.27
C LEU A 289 -5.48 -3.55 28.45
N GLU A 290 -6.19 -2.42 28.34
CA GLU A 290 -7.08 -1.91 29.41
C GLU A 290 -8.51 -2.49 29.37
N GLU A 291 -8.94 -3.13 28.27
CA GLU A 291 -10.24 -3.82 28.19
C GLU A 291 -10.21 -5.31 28.65
N GLY A 292 -9.06 -5.79 29.14
CA GLY A 292 -8.84 -7.20 29.54
C GLY A 292 -9.15 -7.56 30.99
N ASP A 293 -9.32 -6.60 31.90
CA ASP A 293 -9.41 -6.86 33.34
C ASP A 293 -10.82 -6.64 33.90
N HIS A 294 -11.77 -7.49 33.50
CA HIS A 294 -12.99 -7.68 34.30
C HIS A 294 -13.62 -9.07 34.10
N TYR A 295 -13.08 -10.08 34.78
CA TYR A 295 -13.90 -11.21 35.25
C TYR A 295 -13.42 -11.63 36.64
N SER A 296 -14.39 -11.59 37.55
CA SER A 296 -14.34 -11.78 38.99
C SER A 296 -14.01 -13.22 39.40
N ASP A 297 -13.21 -13.31 40.46
CA ASP A 297 -13.10 -14.45 41.36
C ASP A 297 -14.49 -14.93 41.82
N ASP A 298 -14.73 -16.23 41.77
CA ASP A 298 -15.72 -16.87 42.63
C ASP A 298 -15.13 -18.17 43.19
N GLU A 299 -14.97 -18.17 44.50
CA GLU A 299 -14.50 -19.27 45.32
C GLU A 299 -15.56 -20.38 45.35
N GLY A 300 -15.11 -21.63 45.24
CA GLY A 300 -15.94 -22.82 45.48
C GLY A 300 -15.09 -23.92 46.09
N THR A 301 -15.12 -24.01 47.41
CA THR A 301 -14.44 -25.01 48.24
C THR A 301 -15.31 -26.26 48.44
N LEU A 302 -14.62 -27.42 48.52
CA LEU A 302 -14.97 -28.67 49.23
C LEU A 302 -16.12 -29.54 48.67
N GLU A 303 -15.82 -30.79 48.33
CA GLU A 303 -15.89 -31.91 49.28
C GLU A 303 -15.23 -33.17 48.68
N ASP A 304 -14.44 -33.83 49.52
CA ASP A 304 -13.81 -35.13 49.33
C ASP A 304 -14.86 -36.25 49.47
N GLU A 305 -14.82 -37.26 48.61
CA GLU A 305 -15.23 -38.63 48.99
C GLU A 305 -14.26 -39.65 48.40
N ASP A 306 -13.73 -40.46 49.32
CA ASP A 306 -12.78 -41.55 49.19
C ASP A 306 -13.38 -42.84 48.58
N GLN A 307 -12.47 -43.79 48.31
CA GLN A 307 -12.62 -45.26 48.30
C GLN A 307 -13.15 -45.92 47.01
N GLU A 308 -12.30 -46.63 46.29
CA GLU A 308 -11.94 -48.07 46.44
C GLU A 308 -12.88 -48.97 45.63
N ASP A 309 -12.29 -49.78 44.75
CA ASP A 309 -12.67 -51.15 44.35
C ASP A 309 -12.16 -51.39 42.91
N GLU A 310 -10.98 -51.97 42.75
CA GLU A 310 -10.72 -53.42 42.74
C GLU A 310 -11.09 -54.09 41.39
N GLN A 311 -10.07 -54.80 40.91
CA GLN A 311 -9.96 -55.73 39.80
C GLN A 311 -11.26 -56.42 39.36
N LEU A 312 -11.46 -56.60 38.05
CA LEU A 312 -11.51 -57.92 37.39
C LEU A 312 -11.95 -57.82 35.91
N GLN A 313 -11.17 -58.51 35.07
CA GLN A 313 -11.39 -58.96 33.68
C GLN A 313 -11.19 -57.97 32.53
#